data_AF-A0A7C2MC30-F1
#
_entry.id   AF-A0A7C2MC30-F1
#
_cell.length_a   1.000
_cell.length_b   1.000
_cell.length_c   1.000
_cell.angle_alpha   90.00
_cell.angle_beta   90.00
_cell.angle_gamma   90.00
#
_symmetry.space_group_name_H-M   'P 1'
#
loop_
_entity.id
_entity.type
_entity.pdbx_description
1 polymer ?
#
loop_
_entity_poly.entity_id
_entity_poly.type
_entity_poly.pdbx_seq_one_letter_code
_entity_poly.pdbx_strand_id
1 'polypeptide(L)'
;MIEEICIKAKAASKQLAQLSDEQKNRALCYMADSLEENAAKILEANQTDVQEARAKGIKEALIDRLVLGQKRLEAMASDLRGLTKLVDPVNEIVKTWTRPNGLIIGQIRVPLGVIGIIYESRPNVTSEASGLCIKAGNAIILRGGSDAIRSNMAIGNALREALKKAEVDQNAIQVVPVTDRSVAEKMMTMRQYIDVLIPRGGA
;
A
#
# COMPACT_ATOMS: atom_id res chain seq x y z
N MET A 1 -0.85 -16.62 -11.05
CA MET A 1 -1.41 -15.81 -9.94
C MET A 1 -0.50 -14.63 -9.57
N ILE A 2 0.65 -14.82 -8.90
CA ILE A 2 1.47 -13.67 -8.45
C ILE A 2 2.01 -12.83 -9.62
N GLU A 3 2.38 -13.46 -10.73
CA GLU A 3 2.78 -12.75 -11.95
C GLU A 3 1.66 -11.86 -12.51
N GLU A 4 0.42 -12.33 -12.49
CA GLU A 4 -0.74 -11.56 -12.95
C GLU A 4 -0.98 -10.33 -12.06
N ILE A 5 -0.84 -10.48 -10.74
CA ILE A 5 -0.85 -9.36 -9.79
C ILE A 5 0.24 -8.35 -10.17
N CYS A 6 1.46 -8.83 -10.43
CA CYS A 6 2.59 -7.99 -10.81
C CYS A 6 2.35 -7.23 -12.13
N ILE A 7 1.80 -7.89 -13.15
CA ILE A 7 1.45 -7.27 -14.44
C ILE A 7 0.42 -6.16 -14.23
N LYS A 8 -0.64 -6.43 -13.46
CA LYS A 8 -1.68 -5.42 -13.17
C LYS A 8 -1.13 -4.23 -12.38
N ALA A 9 -0.23 -4.47 -11.43
CA ALA A 9 0.41 -3.38 -10.66
C ALA A 9 1.30 -2.52 -11.57
N LYS A 10 2.08 -3.14 -12.45
CA LYS A 10 2.94 -2.43 -13.40
C LYS A 10 2.15 -1.63 -14.44
N ALA A 11 0.95 -2.11 -14.81
CA ALA A 11 0.03 -1.34 -15.64
C ALA A 11 -0.50 -0.11 -14.88
N ALA A 12 -0.99 -0.29 -13.66
CA ALA A 12 -1.51 0.78 -12.82
C ALA A 12 -0.46 1.85 -12.45
N SER A 13 0.81 1.44 -12.26
CA SER A 13 1.89 2.38 -11.92
C SER A 13 2.12 3.46 -12.98
N LYS A 14 1.79 3.17 -14.25
CA LYS A 14 1.89 4.16 -15.34
C LYS A 14 0.90 5.30 -15.15
N GLN A 15 -0.34 4.99 -14.74
CA GLN A 15 -1.34 6.02 -14.43
C GLN A 15 -0.91 6.83 -13.20
N LEU A 16 -0.47 6.16 -12.13
CA LEU A 16 -0.05 6.83 -10.89
C LEU A 16 1.08 7.84 -11.10
N ALA A 17 2.04 7.53 -11.98
CA ALA A 17 3.14 8.44 -12.30
C ALA A 17 2.70 9.72 -13.03
N GLN A 18 1.48 9.75 -13.57
CA GLN A 18 0.90 10.89 -14.29
C GLN A 18 -0.10 11.69 -13.45
N LEU A 19 -0.49 11.18 -12.28
CA LEU A 19 -1.46 11.87 -11.43
C LEU A 19 -0.88 13.17 -10.87
N SER A 20 -1.70 14.22 -10.85
CA SER A 20 -1.38 15.46 -10.13
C SER A 20 -1.42 15.25 -8.62
N ASP A 21 -0.85 16.21 -7.88
CA ASP A 21 -0.91 16.19 -6.41
C ASP A 21 -2.36 16.18 -5.92
N GLU A 22 -3.23 16.97 -6.53
CA GLU A 22 -4.66 17.05 -6.19
C GLU A 22 -5.38 15.72 -6.41
N GLN A 23 -5.07 15.01 -7.50
CA GLN A 23 -5.66 13.70 -7.78
C GLN A 23 -5.21 12.66 -6.76
N LYS A 24 -3.91 12.66 -6.39
CA LYS A 24 -3.38 11.77 -5.35
C LYS A 24 -3.97 12.09 -3.98
N ASN A 25 -4.05 13.36 -3.61
CA ASN A 25 -4.66 13.78 -2.35
C ASN A 25 -6.16 13.45 -2.28
N ARG A 26 -6.89 13.58 -3.39
CA ARG A 26 -8.28 13.15 -3.49
C ARG A 26 -8.42 11.64 -3.27
N ALA A 27 -7.57 10.83 -3.91
CA ALA A 27 -7.55 9.39 -3.70
C ALA A 27 -7.29 9.01 -2.23
N LEU A 28 -6.36 9.69 -1.56
CA LEU A 28 -6.08 9.50 -0.13
C LEU A 28 -7.27 9.83 0.77
N CYS A 29 -8.01 10.91 0.47
CA CYS A 29 -9.25 11.23 1.20
C CYS A 29 -10.31 10.15 0.99
N TYR A 30 -10.56 9.72 -0.24
CA TYR A 30 -11.51 8.62 -0.50
C TYR A 30 -11.10 7.31 0.17
N MET A 31 -9.80 7.03 0.23
CA MET A 31 -9.27 5.85 0.94
C MET A 31 -9.59 5.94 2.43
N ALA A 32 -9.40 7.11 3.05
CA ALA A 32 -9.75 7.34 4.45
C ALA A 32 -11.26 7.16 4.71
N ASP A 33 -12.10 7.77 3.87
CA ASP A 33 -13.56 7.65 3.97
C ASP A 33 -14.00 6.18 3.82
N SER A 34 -13.40 5.44 2.87
CA SER A 34 -13.75 4.04 2.63
C SER A 34 -13.36 3.11 3.77
N LEU A 35 -12.29 3.40 4.52
CA LEU A 35 -11.96 2.66 5.73
C LEU A 35 -13.05 2.84 6.79
N GLU A 36 -13.52 4.07 6.99
CA GLU A 36 -14.58 4.40 7.95
C GLU A 36 -15.93 3.77 7.53
N GLU A 37 -16.30 3.89 6.25
CA GLU A 37 -17.51 3.26 5.68
C GLU A 37 -17.52 1.73 5.85
N ASN A 38 -16.35 1.09 5.73
CA ASN A 38 -16.20 -0.37 5.86
C ASN A 38 -15.73 -0.81 7.25
N ALA A 39 -15.79 0.05 8.26
CA ALA A 39 -15.22 -0.23 9.58
C ALA A 39 -15.76 -1.52 10.20
N ALA A 40 -17.09 -1.72 10.14
CA ALA A 40 -17.71 -2.93 10.67
C ALA A 40 -17.16 -4.22 10.04
N LYS A 41 -17.03 -4.25 8.70
CA LYS A 41 -16.49 -5.42 7.97
C LYS A 41 -15.02 -5.67 8.30
N ILE A 42 -14.22 -4.61 8.41
CA ILE A 42 -12.80 -4.70 8.74
C ILE A 42 -12.61 -5.24 10.16
N LEU A 43 -13.39 -4.73 11.13
CA LEU A 43 -13.32 -5.16 12.53
C LEU A 43 -13.83 -6.60 12.72
N GLU A 44 -14.87 -7.01 12.00
CA GLU A 44 -15.36 -8.39 12.01
C GLU A 44 -14.29 -9.36 11.46
N ALA A 45 -13.70 -9.03 10.29
CA ALA A 45 -12.61 -9.80 9.71
C ALA A 45 -11.40 -9.91 10.65
N ASN A 46 -11.08 -8.82 11.34
CA ASN A 46 -10.00 -8.80 12.32
C ASN A 46 -10.31 -9.63 13.57
N GLN A 47 -11.55 -9.61 14.04
CA GLN A 47 -11.94 -10.41 15.19
C GLN A 47 -11.77 -11.91 14.90
N THR A 48 -12.13 -12.36 13.69
CA THR A 48 -11.87 -13.75 13.27
C THR A 48 -10.38 -14.08 13.26
N ASP A 49 -9.55 -13.22 12.66
CA ASP A 49 -8.10 -13.39 12.64
C ASP A 49 -7.50 -13.47 14.05
N VAL A 50 -7.93 -12.62 14.97
CA VAL A 50 -7.49 -12.59 16.38
C VAL A 50 -7.89 -13.87 17.12
N GLN A 51 -9.12 -14.35 16.93
CA GLN A 51 -9.58 -15.59 17.54
C GLN A 51 -8.77 -16.80 17.07
N GLU A 52 -8.52 -16.91 15.76
CA GLU A 52 -7.69 -17.98 15.20
C GLU A 52 -6.25 -17.90 15.68
N ALA A 53 -5.68 -16.70 15.74
CA ALA A 53 -4.33 -16.47 16.23
C ALA A 53 -4.18 -16.92 17.70
N ARG A 54 -5.16 -16.60 18.56
CA ARG A 54 -5.21 -17.08 19.95
C ARG A 54 -5.36 -18.59 20.03
N ALA A 55 -6.25 -19.18 19.22
CA ALA A 55 -6.46 -20.63 19.17
C ALA A 55 -5.19 -21.39 18.74
N LYS A 56 -4.34 -20.78 17.90
CA LYS A 56 -3.03 -21.30 17.49
C LYS A 56 -1.92 -21.10 18.53
N GLY A 57 -2.21 -20.49 19.68
CA GLY A 57 -1.23 -20.24 20.74
C GLY A 57 -0.23 -19.14 20.40
N ILE A 58 -0.58 -18.20 19.52
CA ILE A 58 0.28 -17.04 19.24
C ILE A 58 0.41 -16.18 20.51
N LYS A 59 1.63 -15.72 20.81
CA LYS A 59 1.94 -14.91 21.99
C LYS A 59 1.08 -13.63 22.02
N GLU A 60 0.53 -13.26 23.17
CA GLU A 60 -0.33 -12.06 23.30
C GLU A 60 0.34 -10.77 22.79
N ALA A 61 1.65 -10.60 22.96
CA ALA A 61 2.37 -9.45 22.40
C ALA A 61 2.30 -9.33 20.86
N LEU A 62 2.11 -10.45 20.14
CA LEU A 62 1.85 -10.46 18.70
C LEU A 62 0.36 -10.26 18.39
N ILE A 63 -0.53 -10.77 19.25
CA ILE A 63 -1.97 -10.49 19.17
C ILE A 63 -2.24 -8.98 19.31
N ASP A 64 -1.56 -8.29 20.23
CA ASP A 64 -1.69 -6.85 20.43
C ASP A 64 -1.35 -6.03 19.19
N ARG A 65 -0.47 -6.56 18.32
CA ARG A 65 -0.12 -5.95 17.03
C ARG A 65 -1.13 -6.27 15.93
N LEU A 66 -1.81 -7.40 16.04
CA LEU A 66 -2.84 -7.87 15.11
C LEU A 66 -4.19 -7.19 15.34
N VAL A 67 -4.59 -6.97 16.60
CA VAL A 67 -5.90 -6.45 16.97
C VAL A 67 -6.15 -5.07 16.34
N LEU A 68 -7.31 -4.92 15.72
CA LEU A 68 -7.88 -3.64 15.33
C LEU A 68 -9.06 -3.33 16.24
N GLY A 69 -9.21 -2.05 16.53
CA GLY A 69 -10.39 -1.52 17.20
C GLY A 69 -10.74 -0.19 16.55
N GLN A 70 -11.90 0.34 16.91
CA GLN A 70 -12.45 1.57 16.33
C GLN A 70 -11.40 2.70 16.30
N LYS A 71 -10.75 2.97 17.44
CA LYS A 71 -9.70 3.99 17.55
C LYS A 71 -8.52 3.77 16.60
N ARG A 72 -8.08 2.53 16.37
CA ARG A 72 -6.97 2.23 15.45
C ARG A 72 -7.39 2.45 14.00
N LEU A 73 -8.63 2.14 13.66
CA LEU A 73 -9.17 2.36 12.32
C LEU A 73 -9.34 3.85 12.03
N GLU A 74 -9.86 4.63 12.99
CA GLU A 74 -9.93 6.08 12.90
C GLU A 74 -8.55 6.72 12.76
N ALA A 75 -7.55 6.20 13.49
CA ALA A 75 -6.16 6.62 13.32
C ALA A 75 -5.65 6.32 11.90
N MET A 76 -5.91 5.12 11.36
CA MET A 76 -5.52 4.79 9.97
C MET A 76 -6.13 5.75 8.94
N ALA A 77 -7.42 6.09 9.10
CA ALA A 77 -8.10 7.06 8.22
C ALA A 77 -7.52 8.47 8.40
N SER A 78 -7.26 8.89 9.64
CA SER A 78 -6.61 10.17 9.94
C SER A 78 -5.21 10.25 9.35
N ASP A 79 -4.41 9.18 9.42
CA ASP A 79 -3.06 9.12 8.86
C ASP A 79 -3.08 9.31 7.34
N LEU A 80 -4.01 8.65 6.64
CA LEU A 80 -4.22 8.84 5.20
C LEU A 80 -4.57 10.30 4.86
N ARG A 81 -5.47 10.93 5.61
CA ARG A 81 -5.78 12.36 5.44
C ARG A 81 -4.57 13.24 5.76
N GLY A 82 -3.76 12.84 6.74
CA GLY A 82 -2.52 13.51 7.11
C GLY A 82 -1.49 13.55 5.98
N LEU A 83 -1.39 12.48 5.18
CA LEU A 83 -0.49 12.42 4.03
C LEU A 83 -0.76 13.49 2.96
N THR A 84 -2.00 14.00 2.89
CA THR A 84 -2.35 15.09 1.95
C THR A 84 -1.64 16.41 2.26
N LYS A 85 -1.17 16.57 3.50
CA LYS A 85 -0.40 17.75 3.95
C LYS A 85 1.07 17.68 3.56
N LEU A 86 1.55 16.52 3.14
CA LEU A 86 2.94 16.37 2.69
C LEU A 86 3.09 16.98 1.29
N VAL A 87 4.25 17.56 1.03
CA VAL A 87 4.62 18.02 -0.32
C VAL A 87 4.66 16.82 -1.25
N ASP A 88 4.13 16.99 -2.46
CA ASP A 88 4.27 15.98 -3.51
C ASP A 88 5.75 15.81 -3.90
N PRO A 89 6.35 14.61 -3.73
CA PRO A 89 7.73 14.39 -4.12
C PRO A 89 7.90 14.18 -5.63
N VAL A 90 6.82 14.02 -6.40
CA VAL A 90 6.85 13.68 -7.83
C VAL A 90 6.94 14.93 -8.69
N ASN A 91 7.74 14.88 -9.76
CA ASN A 91 7.98 15.97 -10.70
C ASN A 91 8.73 17.19 -10.13
N GLU A 92 9.31 17.08 -8.92
CA GLU A 92 10.22 18.08 -8.39
C GLU A 92 11.51 18.15 -9.25
N ILE A 93 11.86 19.35 -9.71
CA ILE A 93 13.15 19.62 -10.37
C ILE A 93 14.23 19.73 -9.29
N VAL A 94 15.12 18.75 -9.22
CA VAL A 94 16.21 18.69 -8.24
C VAL A 94 17.34 19.64 -8.63
N LYS A 95 17.69 19.66 -9.92
CA LYS A 95 18.78 20.49 -10.44
C LYS A 95 18.64 20.69 -11.94
N THR A 96 18.97 21.90 -12.40
CA THR A 96 19.09 22.23 -13.83
C THR A 96 20.45 22.85 -14.10
N TRP A 97 21.07 22.54 -15.24
CA TRP A 97 22.31 23.20 -15.68
C TRP A 97 22.41 23.25 -17.21
N THR A 98 23.14 24.24 -17.70
CA THR A 98 23.39 24.43 -19.14
C THR A 98 24.81 23.97 -19.48
N ARG A 99 24.95 23.17 -20.54
CA ARG A 99 26.25 22.74 -21.07
C ARG A 99 26.87 23.83 -21.96
N PRO A 100 28.20 23.82 -22.20
CA PRO A 100 28.86 24.79 -23.07
C PRO A 100 28.30 24.86 -24.50
N ASN A 101 27.64 23.81 -24.98
CA ASN A 101 26.97 23.76 -26.29
C ASN A 101 25.51 24.24 -26.26
N GLY A 102 25.03 24.81 -25.14
CA GLY A 102 23.66 25.32 -24.99
C GLY A 102 22.61 24.29 -24.55
N LEU A 103 22.97 23.01 -24.37
CA LEU A 103 22.01 21.99 -23.92
C LEU A 103 21.61 22.23 -22.46
N ILE A 104 20.30 22.34 -22.20
CA ILE A 104 19.74 22.41 -20.85
C ILE A 104 19.47 20.97 -20.36
N ILE A 105 20.08 20.61 -19.23
CA ILE A 105 19.88 19.30 -18.60
C ILE A 105 19.19 19.53 -17.25
N GLY A 106 18.13 18.77 -17.01
CA GLY A 106 17.38 18.76 -15.75
C GLY A 106 17.38 17.38 -15.10
N GLN A 107 17.46 17.34 -13.79
CA GLN A 107 17.19 16.16 -12.97
C GLN A 107 15.84 16.33 -12.29
N ILE A 108 14.93 15.39 -12.51
CA ILE A 108 13.54 15.43 -12.02
C ILE A 108 13.28 14.18 -11.18
N ARG A 109 12.55 14.33 -10.07
CA ARG A 109 12.08 13.18 -9.28
C ARG A 109 10.91 12.49 -9.96
N VAL A 110 11.01 11.17 -10.08
CA VAL A 110 9.94 10.31 -10.61
C VAL A 110 9.68 9.17 -9.63
N PRO A 111 8.48 8.56 -9.64
CA PRO A 111 8.21 7.36 -8.84
C PRO A 111 9.12 6.21 -9.26
N LEU A 112 9.34 5.26 -8.35
CA LEU A 112 10.07 4.03 -8.65
C LEU A 112 9.27 3.13 -9.60
N GLY A 113 7.95 3.07 -9.41
CA GLY A 113 7.04 2.23 -10.18
C GLY A 113 6.18 1.36 -9.26
N VAL A 114 6.60 0.12 -9.03
CA VAL A 114 5.90 -0.86 -8.19
C VAL A 114 6.74 -1.20 -6.96
N ILE A 115 6.14 -1.05 -5.79
CA ILE A 115 6.73 -1.39 -4.49
C ILE A 115 6.09 -2.68 -3.97
N GLY A 116 6.90 -3.69 -3.73
CA GLY A 116 6.49 -4.91 -3.02
C GLY A 116 6.76 -4.76 -1.53
N ILE A 117 5.77 -4.98 -0.67
CA ILE A 117 5.96 -4.95 0.78
C ILE A 117 5.59 -6.29 1.37
N ILE A 118 6.53 -6.87 2.12
CA ILE A 118 6.35 -8.11 2.86
C ILE A 118 6.38 -7.77 4.34
N TYR A 119 5.28 -8.01 5.04
CA TYR A 119 5.13 -7.60 6.44
C TYR A 119 4.48 -8.67 7.31
N GLU A 120 4.61 -8.52 8.62
CA GLU A 120 4.07 -9.45 9.63
C GLU A 120 2.59 -9.17 9.98
N SER A 121 2.12 -9.73 11.09
CA SER A 121 0.75 -9.65 11.61
C SER A 121 0.39 -8.25 12.14
N ARG A 122 0.45 -7.24 11.26
CA ARG A 122 0.15 -5.82 11.52
C ARG A 122 -0.78 -5.27 10.44
N PRO A 123 -2.11 -5.42 10.58
CA PRO A 123 -3.05 -5.03 9.53
C PRO A 123 -2.99 -3.54 9.13
N ASN A 124 -2.63 -2.67 10.07
CA ASN A 124 -2.51 -1.22 9.83
C ASN A 124 -1.46 -0.87 8.76
N VAL A 125 -0.41 -1.70 8.61
CA VAL A 125 0.64 -1.50 7.58
C VAL A 125 0.04 -1.53 6.17
N THR A 126 -1.03 -2.30 5.95
CA THR A 126 -1.77 -2.35 4.67
C THR A 126 -2.24 -0.95 4.26
N SER A 127 -2.76 -0.17 5.20
CA SER A 127 -3.25 1.20 4.95
C SER A 127 -2.12 2.21 4.86
N GLU A 128 -1.24 2.23 5.86
CA GLU A 128 -0.13 3.18 5.96
C GLU A 128 0.76 3.13 4.71
N ALA A 129 1.19 1.93 4.33
CA ALA A 129 2.09 1.78 3.20
C ALA A 129 1.41 2.07 1.86
N SER A 130 0.13 1.70 1.73
CA SER A 130 -0.65 2.06 0.54
C SER A 130 -0.74 3.57 0.38
N GLY A 131 -1.06 4.30 1.46
CA GLY A 131 -1.14 5.75 1.43
C GLY A 131 0.15 6.42 0.98
N LEU A 132 1.29 6.01 1.55
CA LEU A 132 2.60 6.53 1.17
C LEU A 132 2.93 6.23 -0.31
N CYS A 133 2.63 5.01 -0.78
CA CYS A 133 2.85 4.65 -2.17
C CYS A 133 2.01 5.49 -3.13
N ILE A 134 0.71 5.68 -2.83
CA ILE A 134 -0.17 6.53 -3.63
C ILE A 134 0.32 7.98 -3.65
N LYS A 135 0.68 8.57 -2.51
CA LYS A 135 1.23 9.94 -2.43
C LYS A 135 2.48 10.10 -3.29
N ALA A 136 3.37 9.11 -3.27
CA ALA A 136 4.61 9.09 -4.03
C ALA A 136 4.46 8.57 -5.48
N GLY A 137 3.23 8.32 -5.96
CA GLY A 137 2.97 7.89 -7.35
C GLY A 137 3.39 6.45 -7.67
N ASN A 138 3.46 5.56 -6.68
CA ASN A 138 3.85 4.16 -6.85
C ASN A 138 2.68 3.21 -6.65
N ALA A 139 2.62 2.15 -7.46
CA ALA A 139 1.73 1.02 -7.19
C ALA A 139 2.35 0.15 -6.09
N ILE A 140 1.50 -0.58 -5.37
CA ILE A 140 1.91 -1.40 -4.24
C ILE A 140 1.34 -2.83 -4.32
N ILE A 141 2.20 -3.80 -4.02
CA ILE A 141 1.83 -5.20 -3.82
C ILE A 141 2.16 -5.58 -2.37
N LEU A 142 1.14 -5.96 -1.62
CA LEU A 142 1.18 -6.22 -0.18
C LEU A 142 1.07 -7.72 0.07
N ARG A 143 2.07 -8.28 0.75
CA ARG A 143 2.02 -9.63 1.31
C ARG A 143 2.18 -9.53 2.82
N GLY A 144 1.08 -9.61 3.55
CA GLY A 144 1.07 -9.62 5.01
C GLY A 144 1.30 -11.00 5.62
N GLY A 145 1.35 -11.04 6.95
CA GLY A 145 1.42 -12.27 7.73
C GLY A 145 0.16 -13.14 7.57
N SER A 146 0.31 -14.45 7.72
CA SER A 146 -0.80 -15.41 7.63
C SER A 146 -1.91 -15.15 8.64
N ASP A 147 -1.55 -14.59 9.79
CA ASP A 147 -2.46 -14.40 10.92
C ASP A 147 -3.36 -13.17 10.75
N ALA A 148 -3.09 -12.34 9.73
CA ALA A 148 -3.80 -11.09 9.44
C ALA A 148 -4.51 -11.13 8.08
N ILE A 149 -4.63 -12.29 7.44
CA ILE A 149 -5.03 -12.37 6.03
C ILE A 149 -6.42 -11.78 5.78
N ARG A 150 -7.41 -12.03 6.66
CA ARG A 150 -8.77 -11.49 6.47
C ARG A 150 -8.79 -9.99 6.67
N SER A 151 -8.10 -9.52 7.70
CA SER A 151 -7.92 -8.09 8.00
C SER A 151 -7.28 -7.36 6.82
N ASN A 152 -6.18 -7.90 6.29
CA ASN A 152 -5.45 -7.32 5.16
C ASN A 152 -6.30 -7.29 3.89
N MET A 153 -7.04 -8.37 3.60
CA MET A 153 -7.93 -8.41 2.45
C MET A 153 -9.10 -7.43 2.59
N ALA A 154 -9.72 -7.32 3.77
CA ALA A 154 -10.80 -6.37 4.03
C ALA A 154 -10.33 -4.92 3.85
N ILE A 155 -9.17 -4.58 4.44
CA ILE A 155 -8.56 -3.25 4.27
C ILE A 155 -8.20 -3.01 2.80
N GLY A 156 -7.49 -3.94 2.16
CA GLY A 156 -7.09 -3.82 0.77
C GLY A 156 -8.27 -3.62 -0.18
N ASN A 157 -9.38 -4.34 0.03
CA ASN A 157 -10.59 -4.18 -0.76
C ASN A 157 -11.24 -2.81 -0.58
N ALA A 158 -11.36 -2.31 0.66
CA ALA A 158 -11.88 -0.97 0.91
C ALA A 158 -11.04 0.11 0.20
N LEU A 159 -9.70 0.02 0.31
CA LEU A 159 -8.81 0.96 -0.38
C LEU A 159 -8.94 0.87 -1.91
N ARG A 160 -9.07 -0.34 -2.47
CA ARG A 160 -9.29 -0.55 -3.91
C ARG A 160 -10.62 0.03 -4.40
N GLU A 161 -11.68 -0.08 -3.61
CA GLU A 161 -12.98 0.54 -3.89
C GLU A 161 -12.87 2.06 -3.91
N ALA A 162 -12.15 2.65 -2.96
CA ALA A 162 -11.87 4.08 -2.92
C ALA A 162 -11.11 4.57 -4.17
N LEU A 163 -10.11 3.82 -4.64
CA LEU A 163 -9.38 4.19 -5.85
C LEU A 163 -10.30 4.30 -7.08
N LYS A 164 -11.28 3.40 -7.21
CA LYS A 164 -12.29 3.51 -8.28
C LYS A 164 -13.09 4.80 -8.18
N LYS A 165 -13.54 5.17 -6.98
CA LYS A 165 -14.26 6.44 -6.73
C LYS A 165 -13.39 7.66 -7.10
N ALA A 166 -12.07 7.53 -6.96
CA ALA A 166 -11.08 8.54 -7.32
C ALA A 166 -10.63 8.52 -8.79
N GLU A 167 -11.22 7.67 -9.63
CA GLU A 167 -10.82 7.44 -11.04
C GLU A 167 -9.37 6.96 -11.20
N VAL A 168 -8.83 6.30 -10.17
CA VAL A 168 -7.51 5.64 -10.17
C VAL A 168 -7.69 4.14 -10.36
N ASP A 169 -6.83 3.50 -11.15
CA ASP A 169 -6.84 2.04 -11.31
C ASP A 169 -6.72 1.36 -9.95
N GLN A 170 -7.76 0.63 -9.56
CA GLN A 170 -7.81 -0.18 -8.33
C GLN A 170 -6.60 -1.14 -8.20
N ASN A 171 -5.97 -1.54 -9.30
CA ASN A 171 -4.81 -2.42 -9.27
C ASN A 171 -3.51 -1.72 -8.83
N ALA A 172 -3.56 -0.42 -8.58
CA ALA A 172 -2.52 0.32 -7.86
C ALA A 172 -2.30 -0.22 -6.45
N ILE A 173 -3.31 -0.81 -5.80
CA ILE A 173 -3.18 -1.46 -4.49
C ILE A 173 -3.62 -2.91 -4.64
N GLN A 174 -2.72 -3.86 -4.37
CA GLN A 174 -3.04 -5.29 -4.41
C GLN A 174 -2.55 -5.99 -3.15
N VAL A 175 -3.44 -6.75 -2.53
CA VAL A 175 -3.09 -7.65 -1.43
C VAL A 175 -3.02 -9.07 -1.99
N VAL A 176 -1.93 -9.76 -1.71
CA VAL A 176 -1.73 -11.15 -2.11
C VAL A 176 -2.70 -12.04 -1.31
N PRO A 177 -3.65 -12.75 -1.96
CA PRO A 177 -4.74 -13.44 -1.26
C PRO A 177 -4.35 -14.81 -0.70
N VAL A 178 -3.06 -15.11 -0.57
CA VAL A 178 -2.55 -16.40 -0.10
C VAL A 178 -1.45 -16.22 0.93
N THR A 179 -1.36 -17.18 1.85
CA THR A 179 -0.45 -17.14 2.99
C THR A 179 0.84 -17.93 2.78
N ASP A 180 0.96 -18.67 1.68
CA ASP A 180 2.15 -19.49 1.36
C ASP A 180 3.44 -18.63 1.32
N ARG A 181 4.48 -19.12 2.00
CA ARG A 181 5.80 -18.49 2.05
C ARG A 181 6.48 -18.50 0.69
N SER A 182 6.20 -19.49 -0.17
CA SER A 182 6.77 -19.56 -1.53
C SER A 182 6.42 -18.33 -2.38
N VAL A 183 5.33 -17.62 -2.05
CA VAL A 183 4.94 -16.40 -2.77
C VAL A 183 5.86 -15.23 -2.42
N ALA A 184 6.35 -15.15 -1.18
CA ALA A 184 7.33 -14.14 -0.80
C ALA A 184 8.63 -14.33 -1.61
N GLU A 185 9.11 -15.56 -1.73
CA GLU A 185 10.29 -15.90 -2.55
C GLU A 185 10.07 -15.54 -4.02
N LYS A 186 8.89 -15.88 -4.57
CA LYS A 186 8.53 -15.50 -5.94
C LYS A 186 8.56 -13.98 -6.12
N MET A 187 7.96 -13.20 -5.21
CA MET A 187 8.00 -11.73 -5.27
C MET A 187 9.43 -11.19 -5.33
N MET A 188 10.38 -11.77 -4.58
CA MET A 188 11.80 -11.36 -4.60
C MET A 188 12.47 -11.55 -5.97
N THR A 189 11.93 -12.43 -6.81
CA THR A 189 12.46 -12.71 -8.16
C THR A 189 11.73 -11.96 -9.28
N MET A 190 10.63 -11.26 -9.00
CA MET A 190 9.80 -10.54 -9.99
C MET A 190 10.40 -9.20 -10.45
N ARG A 191 11.70 -9.20 -10.79
CA ARG A 191 12.48 -7.99 -11.16
C ARG A 191 11.93 -7.25 -12.39
N GLN A 192 11.17 -7.93 -13.23
CA GLN A 192 10.51 -7.32 -14.39
C GLN A 192 9.37 -6.37 -13.98
N TYR A 193 8.78 -6.57 -12.80
CA TYR A 193 7.57 -5.89 -12.39
C TYR A 193 7.71 -5.11 -11.09
N ILE A 194 8.41 -5.67 -10.09
CA ILE A 194 8.63 -5.05 -8.79
C ILE A 194 9.98 -4.31 -8.82
N ASP A 195 9.93 -3.00 -8.67
CA ASP A 195 11.11 -2.12 -8.75
C ASP A 195 11.86 -2.07 -7.42
N VAL A 196 11.16 -2.17 -6.28
CA VAL A 196 11.73 -2.27 -4.93
C VAL A 196 10.91 -3.21 -4.05
N LEU A 197 11.59 -3.99 -3.21
CA LEU A 197 10.97 -4.83 -2.19
C LEU A 197 11.38 -4.36 -0.80
N ILE A 198 10.41 -4.14 0.08
CA ILE A 198 10.60 -3.62 1.44
C ILE A 198 10.09 -4.66 2.46
N PRO A 199 10.97 -5.38 3.16
CA PRO A 199 10.58 -6.24 4.27
C PRO A 199 10.30 -5.40 5.53
N ARG A 200 9.21 -5.72 6.24
CA ARG A 200 8.81 -5.07 7.50
C ARG A 200 8.41 -6.14 8.53
N GLY A 201 9.39 -6.60 9.30
CA GLY A 201 9.23 -7.66 10.30
C GLY A 201 10.50 -7.86 11.13
N GLY A 202 10.49 -8.89 11.97
CA GLY A 202 11.67 -9.35 12.70
C GLY A 202 12.74 -9.93 11.77
N ALA A 203 13.97 -9.94 12.29
CA ALA A 203 15.13 -10.58 11.67
C ALA A 203 15.15 -12.09 11.94
#